data_AF-A0A816IAY1-F1
#
_entry.id   AF-A0A816IAY1-F1
#
_cell.length_a   1.000
_cell.length_b   1.000
_cell.length_c   1.000
_cell.angle_alpha   90.00
_cell.angle_beta   90.00
_cell.angle_gamma   90.00
#
_symmetry.space_group_name_H-M   'P 1'
#
loop_
_entity.id
_entity.type
_entity.pdbx_description
1 polymer ?
#
loop_
_entity_poly.entity_id
_entity_poly.type
_entity_poly.pdbx_seq_one_letter_code
_entity_poly.pdbx_strand_id
1 'polypeptide(L)'
;MLVAREEGYAFHIDGKIYVMEEDRKDDNWMEVLDIKTQTWSRLLGHGATEFRDDWFLVNVFRGQIYVIAATENFAYDPKEGTWEVVETHECYGHIDSWCEIEDVMFCFTNSGHCMWYDTESGEWREVKGSDMEVLRDTSEHSLAWGCVVEIVNHGGKLLVIWVPRYKTKQTRRIWCGKIALEKRHEGEIWGKMEWVNEVLTVTNSFNFLSCVLIMI
;
A
#
# COMPACT_ATOMS: atom_id res chain seq x y z
N MET A 1 7.41 21.47 -10.09
CA MET A 1 6.69 21.33 -8.82
C MET A 1 6.34 22.74 -8.38
N LEU A 2 5.09 23.04 -8.02
CA LEU A 2 4.68 24.40 -7.63
C LEU A 2 4.91 24.66 -6.13
N VAL A 3 4.99 23.60 -5.31
CA VAL A 3 5.22 23.67 -3.86
C VAL A 3 6.26 22.63 -3.46
N ALA A 4 7.21 22.98 -2.59
CA ALA A 4 8.15 21.98 -2.06
C ALA A 4 7.42 21.03 -1.11
N ARG A 5 7.61 19.72 -1.29
CA ARG A 5 6.94 18.67 -0.51
C ARG A 5 7.95 17.81 0.23
N GLU A 6 7.59 17.39 1.43
CA GLU A 6 8.32 16.44 2.26
C GLU A 6 7.41 15.23 2.46
N GLU A 7 7.98 14.02 2.40
CA GLU A 7 7.26 12.76 2.66
C GLU A 7 5.95 12.67 1.84
N GLY A 8 6.09 12.58 0.51
CA GLY A 8 4.97 12.55 -0.41
C GLY A 8 4.83 11.26 -1.19
N TYR A 9 3.59 10.83 -1.41
CA TYR A 9 3.26 9.76 -2.34
C TYR A 9 3.42 10.25 -3.79
N ALA A 10 3.95 9.39 -4.65
CA ALA A 10 4.06 9.67 -6.08
C ALA A 10 3.62 8.46 -6.91
N PHE A 11 2.68 8.69 -7.84
CA PHE A 11 2.17 7.63 -8.73
C PHE A 11 2.25 8.06 -10.18
N HIS A 12 2.71 7.14 -11.02
CA HIS A 12 2.70 7.31 -12.47
C HIS A 12 1.44 6.65 -13.05
N ILE A 13 0.54 7.46 -13.61
CA ILE A 13 -0.73 7.02 -14.19
C ILE A 13 -0.92 7.71 -15.54
N ASP A 14 -1.15 6.94 -16.60
CA ASP A 14 -1.45 7.43 -17.95
C ASP A 14 -0.51 8.55 -18.47
N GLY A 15 0.80 8.44 -18.18
CA GLY A 15 1.82 9.39 -18.64
C GLY A 15 1.88 10.69 -17.82
N LYS A 16 1.24 10.71 -16.65
CA LYS A 16 1.30 11.80 -15.67
C LYS A 16 1.84 11.29 -14.34
N ILE A 17 2.48 12.16 -13.58
CA ILE A 17 2.94 11.87 -12.22
C ILE A 17 2.08 12.66 -11.25
N TYR A 18 1.32 11.94 -10.44
CA TYR A 18 0.50 12.49 -9.36
C TYR A 18 1.33 12.50 -8.09
N VAL A 19 1.41 13.65 -7.42
CA VAL A 19 2.18 13.84 -6.20
C VAL A 19 1.25 14.35 -5.10
N MET A 20 1.26 13.67 -3.96
CA MET A 20 0.44 13.95 -2.79
C MET A 20 1.33 14.06 -1.55
N GLU A 21 1.03 14.99 -0.65
CA GLU A 21 1.63 15.00 0.69
C GLU A 21 0.97 13.96 1.60
N GLU A 22 1.76 13.32 2.46
CA GLU A 22 1.27 12.40 3.50
C GLU A 22 0.59 13.15 4.66
N ASP A 23 0.95 14.41 4.89
CA ASP A 23 0.34 15.28 5.91
C ASP A 23 -0.34 16.49 5.24
N ARG A 24 -1.68 16.49 5.24
CA ARG A 24 -2.46 17.57 4.63
C ARG A 24 -2.42 18.82 5.50
N LYS A 25 -1.69 19.84 5.05
CA LYS A 25 -1.66 21.16 5.71
C LYS A 25 -2.61 22.19 5.09
N ASP A 26 -2.99 22.03 3.82
CA ASP A 26 -3.88 22.95 3.09
C ASP A 26 -4.59 22.30 1.88
N ASP A 27 -5.24 23.11 1.03
CA ASP A 27 -5.93 22.65 -0.18
C ASP A 27 -4.98 22.41 -1.38
N ASN A 28 -3.67 22.61 -1.22
CA ASN A 28 -2.64 22.38 -2.23
C ASN A 28 -1.87 21.08 -1.99
N TRP A 29 -2.41 20.14 -1.22
CA TRP A 29 -1.75 18.88 -0.89
C TRP A 29 -1.56 17.92 -2.07
N MET A 30 -2.08 18.25 -3.27
CA MET A 30 -1.97 17.44 -4.49
C MET A 30 -1.59 18.23 -5.75
N GLU A 31 -0.69 17.67 -6.54
CA GLU A 31 -0.33 18.17 -7.86
C GLU A 31 -0.14 17.06 -8.87
N VAL A 32 -0.24 17.40 -10.14
CA VAL A 32 0.07 16.49 -11.24
C VAL A 32 1.06 17.14 -12.20
N LEU A 33 2.07 16.37 -12.57
CA LEU A 33 2.99 16.67 -13.67
C LEU A 33 2.52 15.92 -14.91
N ASP A 34 2.21 16.66 -15.97
CA ASP A 34 2.10 16.07 -17.30
C ASP A 34 3.51 15.92 -17.90
N ILE A 35 3.95 14.68 -18.10
CA ILE A 35 5.31 14.37 -18.57
C ILE A 35 5.51 14.86 -20.00
N LYS A 36 4.46 14.88 -20.84
CA LYS A 36 4.57 15.26 -22.24
C LYS A 36 4.77 16.77 -22.38
N THR A 37 4.00 17.56 -21.63
CA THR A 37 4.06 19.02 -21.69
C THR A 37 5.05 19.62 -20.70
N GLN A 38 5.56 18.82 -19.75
CA GLN A 38 6.42 19.26 -18.65
C GLN A 38 5.76 20.36 -17.79
N THR A 39 4.44 20.32 -17.67
CA THR A 39 3.66 21.31 -16.91
C THR A 39 3.10 20.71 -15.63
N TRP A 40 3.18 21.50 -14.55
CA TRP A 40 2.56 21.18 -13.27
C TRP A 40 1.19 21.86 -13.16
N SER A 41 0.18 21.13 -12.69
CA SER A 41 -1.13 21.67 -12.35
C SER A 41 -1.58 21.18 -10.98
N ARG A 42 -2.31 22.04 -10.27
CA ARG A 42 -2.93 21.68 -8.99
C ARG A 42 -4.13 20.79 -9.22
N LEU A 43 -4.29 19.78 -8.39
CA LEU A 43 -5.52 19.01 -8.31
C LEU A 43 -6.37 19.62 -7.21
N LEU A 44 -7.46 20.29 -7.60
CA LEU A 44 -8.43 20.79 -6.64
C LEU A 44 -9.17 19.59 -6.06
N GLY A 45 -9.08 19.40 -4.75
CA GLY A 45 -9.73 18.30 -4.04
C GLY A 45 -11.24 18.47 -3.91
N HIS A 46 -11.98 19.01 -4.90
CA HIS A 46 -13.43 19.13 -4.77
C HIS A 46 -14.04 17.74 -4.53
N GLY A 47 -14.57 17.51 -3.32
CA GLY A 47 -14.89 16.18 -2.76
C GLY A 47 -13.97 15.84 -1.58
N ALA A 48 -12.67 15.65 -1.82
CA ALA A 48 -11.66 15.41 -0.78
C ALA A 48 -11.39 16.61 0.16
N THR A 49 -11.82 17.83 -0.18
CA THR A 49 -11.58 19.04 0.60
C THR A 49 -12.27 19.03 1.95
N GLU A 50 -13.35 18.26 2.10
CA GLU A 50 -14.15 18.16 3.34
C GLU A 50 -13.56 17.19 4.36
N PHE A 51 -12.74 16.24 3.90
CA PHE A 51 -12.15 15.23 4.75
C PHE A 51 -10.93 15.76 5.53
N ARG A 52 -10.97 15.66 6.86
CA ARG A 52 -9.93 16.13 7.78
C ARG A 52 -9.63 15.06 8.83
N ASP A 53 -8.92 14.01 8.44
CA ASP A 53 -8.32 13.11 9.42
C ASP A 53 -6.81 13.34 9.52
N ASP A 54 -6.30 13.11 10.73
CA ASP A 54 -4.87 13.18 11.05
C ASP A 54 -4.07 12.01 10.44
N TRP A 55 -4.75 11.02 9.85
CA TRP A 55 -4.15 9.86 9.20
C TRP A 55 -4.97 9.43 7.99
N PHE A 56 -4.27 9.16 6.89
CA PHE A 56 -4.82 8.53 5.69
C PHE A 56 -3.72 7.74 4.97
N LEU A 57 -4.14 6.80 4.13
CA LEU A 57 -3.29 6.03 3.23
C LEU A 57 -3.68 6.36 1.79
N VAL A 58 -2.69 6.69 0.96
CA VAL A 58 -2.90 6.92 -0.47
C VAL A 58 -2.24 5.82 -1.27
N ASN A 59 -2.98 5.24 -2.23
CA ASN A 59 -2.41 4.30 -3.18
C ASN A 59 -3.32 4.16 -4.41
N VAL A 60 -2.90 3.39 -5.40
CA VAL A 60 -3.60 3.26 -6.70
C VAL A 60 -4.24 1.90 -6.84
N PHE A 61 -5.42 1.88 -7.47
CA PHE A 61 -6.07 0.67 -7.92
C PHE A 61 -6.85 0.94 -9.21
N ARG A 62 -6.70 0.08 -10.22
CA ARG A 62 -7.37 0.21 -11.54
C ARG A 62 -7.17 1.60 -12.18
N GLY A 63 -6.03 2.21 -11.91
CA GLY A 63 -5.68 3.55 -12.40
C GLY A 63 -6.41 4.71 -11.71
N GLN A 64 -7.19 4.45 -10.66
CA GLN A 64 -7.77 5.47 -9.79
C GLN A 64 -6.91 5.63 -8.55
N ILE A 65 -6.85 6.85 -8.02
CA ILE A 65 -6.12 7.15 -6.77
C ILE A 65 -7.10 7.04 -5.62
N TYR A 66 -6.83 6.13 -4.69
CA TYR A 66 -7.63 5.95 -3.49
C TYR A 66 -6.97 6.65 -2.31
N VAL A 67 -7.81 7.29 -1.50
CA VAL A 67 -7.46 7.88 -0.22
C VAL A 67 -8.31 7.19 0.82
N ILE A 68 -7.68 6.35 1.64
CA ILE A 68 -8.31 5.53 2.66
C ILE A 68 -8.02 6.11 4.02
N ALA A 69 -9.04 6.20 4.84
CA ALA A 69 -9.06 7.18 5.89
C ALA A 69 -10.00 6.75 7.02
N ALA A 70 -9.93 7.39 8.19
CA ALA A 70 -10.64 6.90 9.37
C ALA A 70 -12.15 7.16 9.29
N THR A 71 -12.56 8.28 8.70
CA THR A 71 -13.97 8.68 8.61
C THR A 71 -14.62 8.33 7.28
N GLU A 72 -13.97 8.59 6.16
CA GLU A 72 -14.50 8.36 4.81
C GLU A 72 -13.38 8.01 3.83
N ASN A 73 -13.72 7.26 2.78
CA ASN A 73 -12.78 6.85 1.74
C ASN A 73 -13.14 7.53 0.43
N PHE A 74 -12.13 7.91 -0.34
CA PHE A 74 -12.31 8.64 -1.59
C PHE A 74 -11.55 7.97 -2.73
N ALA A 75 -12.10 8.03 -3.92
CA ALA A 75 -11.41 7.68 -5.16
C ALA A 75 -11.39 8.89 -6.09
N TYR A 76 -10.22 9.16 -6.66
CA TYR A 76 -10.05 10.11 -7.75
C TYR A 76 -9.88 9.35 -9.05
N ASP A 77 -10.69 9.70 -10.04
CA ASP A 77 -10.52 9.22 -11.41
C ASP A 77 -9.67 10.22 -12.23
N PRO A 78 -8.44 9.87 -12.61
CA PRO A 78 -7.59 10.69 -13.47
C PRO A 78 -8.17 11.01 -14.85
N LYS A 79 -9.07 10.19 -15.37
CA LYS A 79 -9.66 10.35 -16.71
C LYS A 79 -10.78 11.38 -16.69
N GLU A 80 -11.67 11.28 -15.70
CA GLU A 80 -12.80 12.21 -15.55
C GLU A 80 -12.41 13.47 -14.75
N GLY A 81 -11.33 13.41 -13.97
CA GLY A 81 -10.86 14.52 -13.13
C GLY A 81 -11.76 14.77 -11.92
N THR A 82 -12.45 13.73 -11.44
CA THR A 82 -13.47 13.83 -10.38
C THR A 82 -13.12 12.98 -9.18
N TRP A 83 -13.52 13.44 -7.99
CA TRP A 83 -13.52 12.67 -6.77
C TRP A 83 -14.91 12.08 -6.50
N GLU A 84 -14.93 10.86 -5.97
CA GLU A 84 -16.13 10.21 -5.47
C GLU A 84 -15.87 9.63 -4.07
N VAL A 85 -16.92 9.61 -3.24
CA VAL A 85 -16.90 8.89 -1.96
C VAL A 85 -17.11 7.41 -2.28
N VAL A 86 -16.23 6.56 -1.76
CA VAL A 86 -16.29 5.12 -1.98
C VAL A 86 -16.55 4.38 -0.67
N GLU A 87 -17.47 3.42 -0.72
CA GLU A 87 -17.65 2.47 0.36
C GLU A 87 -16.55 1.41 0.24
N THR A 88 -15.38 1.67 0.81
CA THR A 88 -14.49 0.55 1.13
C THR A 88 -14.90 0.02 2.48
N HIS A 89 -15.49 -1.18 2.50
CA HIS A 89 -15.96 -1.82 3.71
C HIS A 89 -14.87 -1.85 4.79
N GLU A 90 -15.28 -1.62 6.04
CA GLU A 90 -14.43 -1.56 7.23
C GLU A 90 -13.28 -2.56 7.12
N CYS A 91 -12.07 -2.05 6.89
CA CYS A 91 -10.90 -2.90 6.93
C CYS A 91 -10.83 -3.51 8.33
N TYR A 92 -10.58 -4.82 8.42
CA TYR A 92 -10.44 -5.61 9.65
C TYR A 92 -9.31 -5.13 10.60
N GLY A 93 -8.77 -3.94 10.38
CA GLY A 93 -7.69 -3.28 11.09
C GLY A 93 -7.11 -2.14 10.27
N HIS A 94 -6.06 -1.52 10.81
CA HIS A 94 -5.23 -0.55 10.14
C HIS A 94 -4.41 -1.25 9.03
N ILE A 95 -4.52 -0.75 7.79
CA ILE A 95 -3.72 -1.18 6.64
C ILE A 95 -2.58 -0.17 6.46
N ASP A 96 -1.34 -0.65 6.51
CA ASP A 96 -0.15 0.18 6.28
C ASP A 96 0.15 0.37 4.78
N SER A 97 -0.17 -0.63 3.95
CA SER A 97 0.16 -0.66 2.52
C SER A 97 -0.70 -1.68 1.78
N TRP A 98 -0.85 -1.53 0.47
CA TRP A 98 -1.44 -2.55 -0.40
C TRP A 98 -0.79 -2.56 -1.79
N CYS A 99 -1.08 -3.60 -2.55
CA CYS A 99 -0.57 -3.79 -3.90
C CYS A 99 -1.67 -4.31 -4.82
N GLU A 100 -1.69 -3.83 -6.06
CA GLU A 100 -2.54 -4.37 -7.12
C GLU A 100 -1.80 -5.42 -7.97
N ILE A 101 -2.40 -6.59 -8.11
CA ILE A 101 -1.96 -7.65 -9.02
C ILE A 101 -3.17 -8.16 -9.80
N GLU A 102 -3.13 -8.06 -11.14
CA GLU A 102 -4.21 -8.52 -12.03
C GLU A 102 -5.61 -8.03 -11.59
N ASP A 103 -5.74 -6.71 -11.38
CA ASP A 103 -7.00 -6.05 -10.97
C ASP A 103 -7.56 -6.48 -9.60
N VAL A 104 -6.71 -7.08 -8.74
CA VAL A 104 -7.02 -7.46 -7.36
C VAL A 104 -6.11 -6.73 -6.39
N MET A 105 -6.68 -6.10 -5.36
CA MET A 105 -5.92 -5.49 -4.26
C MET A 105 -5.49 -6.55 -3.25
N PHE A 106 -4.26 -6.45 -2.76
CA PHE A 106 -3.70 -7.28 -1.70
C PHE A 106 -3.11 -6.42 -0.60
N CYS A 107 -3.39 -6.74 0.66
CA CYS A 107 -2.81 -6.06 1.80
C CYS A 107 -2.40 -7.08 2.89
N PHE A 108 -1.79 -6.57 3.96
CA PHE A 108 -1.53 -7.35 5.16
C PHE A 108 -2.17 -6.66 6.37
N THR A 109 -2.81 -7.45 7.23
CA THR A 109 -3.31 -6.95 8.52
C THR A 109 -2.16 -6.78 9.51
N ASN A 110 -2.39 -5.99 10.56
CA ASN A 110 -1.50 -5.92 11.72
C ASN A 110 -1.26 -7.28 12.41
N SER A 111 -2.15 -8.26 12.26
CA SER A 111 -1.98 -9.62 12.76
C SER A 111 -1.22 -10.53 11.78
N GLY A 112 -0.76 -10.00 10.65
CA GLY A 112 0.06 -10.69 9.66
C GLY A 112 -0.72 -11.54 8.65
N HIS A 113 -2.03 -11.36 8.54
CA HIS A 113 -2.84 -12.06 7.55
C HIS A 113 -2.74 -11.35 6.20
N CYS A 114 -2.46 -12.11 5.15
CA CYS A 114 -2.54 -11.62 3.78
C CYS A 114 -4.00 -11.61 3.34
N MET A 115 -4.50 -10.46 2.91
CA MET A 115 -5.89 -10.28 2.50
C MET A 115 -5.93 -9.86 1.03
N TRP A 116 -7.02 -10.22 0.35
CA TRP A 116 -7.34 -9.75 -0.99
C TRP A 116 -8.75 -9.18 -1.03
N TYR A 117 -8.97 -8.16 -1.85
CA TYR A 117 -10.28 -7.54 -2.00
C TYR A 117 -11.09 -8.23 -3.10
N ASP A 118 -12.19 -8.86 -2.71
CA ASP A 118 -13.15 -9.45 -3.64
C ASP A 118 -14.10 -8.36 -4.14
N THR A 119 -13.85 -7.87 -5.35
CA THR A 119 -14.69 -6.82 -5.95
C THR A 119 -16.11 -7.32 -6.30
N GLU A 120 -16.34 -8.62 -6.40
CA GLU A 120 -17.68 -9.16 -6.67
C GLU A 120 -18.55 -9.13 -5.41
N SER A 121 -17.98 -9.50 -4.26
CA SER A 121 -18.69 -9.45 -2.98
C SER A 121 -18.57 -8.12 -2.24
N GLY A 122 -17.58 -7.29 -2.60
CA GLY A 122 -17.20 -6.08 -1.85
C GLY A 122 -16.48 -6.39 -0.53
N GLU A 123 -15.93 -7.59 -0.35
CA GLU A 123 -15.37 -8.00 0.95
C GLU A 123 -13.88 -8.32 0.88
N TRP A 124 -13.17 -8.02 1.97
CA TRP A 124 -11.81 -8.51 2.18
C TRP A 124 -11.84 -9.99 2.58
N ARG A 125 -11.10 -10.81 1.86
CA ARG A 125 -10.97 -12.25 2.10
C ARG A 125 -9.52 -12.62 2.38
N GLU A 126 -9.30 -13.63 3.22
CA GLU A 126 -7.95 -14.11 3.52
C GLU A 126 -7.38 -14.91 2.33
N VAL A 127 -6.12 -14.66 2.00
CA VAL A 127 -5.33 -15.51 1.10
C VAL A 127 -4.97 -16.80 1.85
N LYS A 128 -5.44 -17.93 1.34
CA LYS A 128 -5.23 -19.24 1.99
C LYS A 128 -3.85 -19.81 1.69
N GLY A 129 -3.30 -20.64 2.57
CA GLY A 129 -2.10 -21.40 2.29
C GLY A 129 -1.42 -21.89 3.56
N SER A 130 -0.98 -23.16 3.58
CA SER A 130 -0.32 -23.75 4.76
C SER A 130 0.95 -23.01 5.15
N ASP A 131 1.70 -22.53 4.15
CA ASP A 131 3.02 -21.94 4.37
C ASP A 131 2.93 -20.44 4.72
N MET A 132 1.72 -19.88 4.74
CA MET A 132 1.47 -18.47 5.10
C MET A 132 1.55 -18.24 6.61
N GLU A 133 1.40 -19.30 7.42
CA GLU A 133 1.50 -19.23 8.88
C GLU A 133 2.88 -18.76 9.36
N VAL A 134 3.94 -18.94 8.54
CA VAL A 134 5.29 -18.46 8.84
C VAL A 134 5.35 -16.93 9.04
N LEU A 135 4.45 -16.18 8.42
CA LEU A 135 4.36 -14.73 8.57
C LEU A 135 3.69 -14.32 9.89
N ARG A 136 3.01 -15.26 10.56
CA ARG A 136 2.13 -15.01 11.70
C ARG A 136 2.60 -15.70 12.99
N ASP A 137 3.75 -16.36 12.96
CA ASP A 137 4.24 -17.10 14.11
C ASP A 137 4.69 -16.15 15.25
N THR A 138 5.16 -16.71 16.37
CA THR A 138 5.68 -15.91 17.50
C THR A 138 7.20 -15.73 17.44
N SER A 139 7.82 -15.91 16.29
CA SER A 139 9.27 -15.85 16.12
C SER A 139 9.77 -14.41 15.93
N GLU A 140 11.09 -14.23 15.96
CA GLU A 140 11.74 -12.94 15.71
C GLU A 140 11.55 -12.40 14.27
N HIS A 141 10.97 -13.19 13.36
CA HIS A 141 10.72 -12.80 11.96
C HIS A 141 9.24 -12.60 11.63
N SER A 142 8.37 -12.71 12.62
CA SER A 142 6.93 -12.54 12.44
C SER A 142 6.58 -11.18 11.84
N LEU A 143 5.72 -11.20 10.82
CA LEU A 143 5.09 -10.01 10.26
C LEU A 143 3.97 -9.53 11.19
N ALA A 144 3.33 -10.44 11.93
CA ALA A 144 2.35 -10.08 12.94
C ALA A 144 2.94 -9.11 13.97
N TRP A 145 2.19 -8.04 14.22
CA TRP A 145 2.53 -6.91 15.09
C TRP A 145 3.72 -6.06 14.62
N GLY A 146 4.44 -6.49 13.58
CA GLY A 146 5.46 -5.73 12.89
C GLY A 146 4.88 -4.55 12.13
N CYS A 147 5.76 -3.79 11.48
CA CYS A 147 5.37 -2.73 10.56
C CYS A 147 5.57 -3.26 9.14
N VAL A 148 4.47 -3.34 8.38
CA VAL A 148 4.57 -3.62 6.94
C VAL A 148 5.09 -2.36 6.29
N VAL A 149 6.25 -2.48 5.68
CA VAL A 149 6.95 -1.35 5.09
C VAL A 149 6.47 -1.12 3.67
N GLU A 150 6.38 -2.21 2.89
CA GLU A 150 5.93 -2.12 1.51
C GLU A 150 5.42 -3.47 1.01
N ILE A 151 4.44 -3.41 0.11
CA ILE A 151 3.96 -4.56 -0.67
C ILE A 151 4.03 -4.17 -2.13
N VAL A 152 4.74 -4.96 -2.94
CA VAL A 152 4.91 -4.68 -4.37
C VAL A 152 4.62 -5.88 -5.25
N ASN A 153 4.19 -5.60 -6.47
CA ASN A 153 3.95 -6.60 -7.50
C ASN A 153 5.28 -6.91 -8.18
N HIS A 154 5.82 -8.10 -7.91
CA HIS A 154 7.01 -8.61 -8.57
C HIS A 154 6.63 -9.75 -9.51
N GLY A 155 6.29 -9.40 -10.76
CA GLY A 155 5.99 -10.37 -11.82
C GLY A 155 4.78 -11.25 -11.51
N GLY A 156 3.69 -10.66 -11.02
CA GLY A 156 2.46 -11.38 -10.65
C GLY A 156 2.50 -12.04 -9.28
N LYS A 157 3.53 -11.74 -8.48
CA LYS A 157 3.73 -12.28 -7.13
C LYS A 157 3.81 -11.13 -6.14
N LEU A 158 3.43 -11.41 -4.90
CA LEU A 158 3.61 -10.44 -3.82
C LEU A 158 5.05 -10.50 -3.33
N LEU A 159 5.68 -9.35 -3.24
CA LEU A 159 6.88 -9.15 -2.46
C LEU A 159 6.51 -8.23 -1.30
N VAL A 160 6.71 -8.69 -0.07
CA VAL A 160 6.40 -7.92 1.14
C VAL A 160 7.69 -7.67 1.92
N ILE A 161 7.85 -6.44 2.39
CA ILE A 161 8.97 -5.99 3.23
C ILE A 161 8.37 -5.56 4.57
N TRP A 162 8.96 -6.02 5.68
CA TRP A 162 8.49 -5.66 7.01
C TRP A 162 9.62 -5.58 8.03
N VAL A 163 9.33 -4.90 9.14
CA VAL A 163 10.18 -4.82 10.32
C VAL A 163 9.43 -5.41 11.51
N PRO A 164 9.85 -6.58 12.05
CA PRO A 164 9.24 -7.18 13.23
C PRO A 164 9.31 -6.27 14.47
N ARG A 165 8.30 -6.36 15.36
CA ARG A 165 8.13 -5.45 16.52
C ARG A 165 9.08 -5.70 17.70
N TYR A 166 9.93 -6.73 17.66
CA TYR A 166 10.66 -7.19 18.86
C TYR A 166 11.68 -6.16 19.40
N LYS A 167 11.60 -5.93 20.72
CA LYS A 167 12.18 -4.77 21.44
C LYS A 167 13.62 -4.94 21.95
N THR A 168 14.36 -5.96 21.51
CA THR A 168 15.66 -6.26 22.13
C THR A 168 16.78 -6.33 21.11
N LYS A 169 17.32 -5.16 20.76
CA LYS A 169 18.73 -4.87 20.41
C LYS A 169 18.82 -3.42 19.92
N GLN A 170 20.03 -2.88 19.86
CA GLN A 170 20.31 -1.57 19.26
C GLN A 170 20.07 -1.53 17.73
N THR A 171 19.47 -2.58 17.18
CA THR A 171 19.37 -2.85 15.75
C THR A 171 17.98 -3.36 15.38
N ARG A 172 17.47 -2.96 14.22
CA ARG A 172 16.26 -3.47 13.57
C ARG A 172 16.64 -4.41 12.42
N ARG A 173 15.87 -5.48 12.24
CA ARG A 173 16.05 -6.44 11.14
C ARG A 173 14.94 -6.21 10.13
N ILE A 174 15.30 -5.97 8.88
CA ILE A 174 14.39 -5.83 7.75
C ILE A 174 14.26 -7.20 7.11
N TRP A 175 13.03 -7.67 7.00
CA TRP A 175 12.69 -8.94 6.39
C TRP A 175 12.00 -8.70 5.06
N CYS A 176 12.16 -9.67 4.17
CA CYS A 176 11.49 -9.70 2.89
C CYS A 176 10.98 -11.11 2.62
N GLY A 177 9.84 -11.19 1.94
CA GLY A 177 9.17 -12.44 1.64
C GLY A 177 8.53 -12.36 0.27
N LYS A 178 8.61 -13.44 -0.49
CA LYS A 178 8.02 -13.54 -1.82
C LYS A 178 6.96 -14.64 -1.83
N ILE A 179 5.76 -14.29 -2.27
CA ILE A 179 4.58 -15.15 -2.22
C ILE A 179 4.02 -15.29 -3.63
N ALA A 180 4.02 -16.51 -4.14
CA ALA A 180 3.32 -16.84 -5.38
C ALA A 180 1.82 -16.95 -5.10
N LEU A 181 1.01 -16.41 -6.00
CA LEU A 181 -0.45 -16.44 -5.91
C LEU A 181 -1.03 -17.43 -6.92
N GLU A 182 -2.07 -18.14 -6.52
CA GLU A 182 -2.81 -19.08 -7.36
C GLU A 182 -4.31 -18.85 -7.16
N LYS A 183 -5.02 -18.50 -8.23
CA LYS A 183 -6.49 -18.47 -8.25
C LYS A 183 -7.01 -19.90 -8.38
N ARG A 184 -7.90 -20.32 -7.48
CA ARG A 184 -8.51 -21.66 -7.44
C ARG A 184 -10.00 -21.62 -7.74
N HIS A 185 -10.64 -22.78 -7.75
CA HIS A 185 -12.08 -22.90 -7.90
C HIS A 185 -12.82 -22.06 -6.86
N GLU A 186 -14.01 -21.56 -7.23
CA GLU A 186 -14.86 -20.72 -6.38
C GLU A 186 -14.29 -19.32 -6.05
N GLY A 187 -13.31 -18.85 -6.83
CA GLY A 187 -12.76 -17.50 -6.68
C GLY A 187 -11.76 -17.34 -5.53
N GLU A 188 -11.38 -18.45 -4.87
CA GLU A 188 -10.39 -18.39 -3.79
C GLU A 188 -8.99 -18.06 -4.32
N ILE A 189 -8.25 -17.24 -3.58
CA ILE A 189 -6.84 -16.98 -3.83
C ILE A 189 -5.99 -17.70 -2.78
N TRP A 190 -5.05 -18.49 -3.26
CA TRP A 190 -4.08 -19.21 -2.45
C TRP A 190 -2.69 -18.61 -2.61
N GLY A 191 -1.97 -18.49 -1.51
CA GLY A 191 -0.59 -18.04 -1.41
C GLY A 191 0.34 -19.22 -1.13
N LYS A 192 1.46 -19.26 -1.83
CA LYS A 192 2.58 -20.16 -1.55
C LYS A 192 3.83 -19.33 -1.32
N MET A 193 4.45 -19.51 -0.16
CA MET A 193 5.70 -18.87 0.16
C MET A 193 6.83 -19.42 -0.73
N GLU A 194 7.51 -18.55 -1.47
CA GLU A 194 8.70 -18.93 -2.25
C GLU A 194 9.96 -18.84 -1.39
N TRP A 195 10.07 -17.78 -0.59
CA TRP A 195 11.14 -17.58 0.39
C TRP A 195 10.76 -16.47 1.38
N VAL A 196 11.37 -16.52 2.57
CA VAL A 196 11.36 -15.46 3.59
C VAL A 196 12.75 -15.38 4.17
N ASN A 197 13.38 -14.21 4.10
CA ASN A 197 14.75 -14.01 4.58
C ASN A 197 14.91 -12.62 5.21
N GLU A 198 15.84 -12.53 6.16
CA GLU A 198 16.40 -11.23 6.55
C GLU A 198 17.21 -10.67 5.37
N VAL A 199 16.93 -9.44 4.99
CA VAL A 199 17.64 -8.76 3.89
C VAL A 199 18.64 -7.73 4.40
N LEU A 200 18.39 -7.13 5.58
CA LEU A 200 19.27 -6.11 6.14
C LEU A 200 19.11 -6.00 7.66
N THR A 201 20.22 -5.80 8.37
CA THR A 201 20.21 -5.33 9.76
C THR A 201 20.68 -3.88 9.81
N VAL A 202 19.91 -3.01 10.46
CA VAL A 202 20.16 -1.57 10.60
C VAL A 202 20.17 -1.16 12.07
N THR A 203 20.67 0.03 12.41
CA THR A 203 20.56 0.58 13.76
C THR A 203 19.13 1.03 14.07
N ASN A 204 18.78 1.17 15.35
CA ASN A 204 17.44 1.63 15.75
C ASN A 204 17.09 3.06 15.30
N SER A 205 18.08 3.86 14.92
CA SER A 205 17.88 5.20 14.36
C SER A 205 17.45 5.20 12.89
N PHE A 206 17.29 4.04 12.28
CA PHE A 206 16.85 3.91 10.89
C PHE A 206 15.39 4.31 10.73
N ASN A 207 15.15 5.22 9.78
CA ASN A 207 13.84 5.54 9.24
C ASN A 207 13.79 5.02 7.79
N PHE A 208 12.74 4.26 7.48
CA PHE A 208 12.48 3.83 6.11
C PHE A 208 11.88 5.01 5.33
N LEU A 209 12.32 5.21 4.09
CA LEU A 209 11.84 6.32 3.25
C LEU A 209 10.99 5.82 2.07
N SER A 210 11.53 4.90 1.27
CA SER A 210 10.83 4.29 0.13
C SER A 210 11.56 3.02 -0.32
N CYS A 211 10.84 2.08 -0.95
CA CYS A 211 11.43 1.05 -1.80
C CYS A 211 11.13 1.36 -3.27
N VAL A 212 12.00 0.88 -4.16
CA VAL A 212 11.77 0.92 -5.60
C VAL A 212 12.02 -0.46 -6.15
N LEU A 213 11.01 -1.02 -6.80
CA LEU A 213 11.16 -2.27 -7.52
C LEU A 213 11.85 -2.03 -8.86
N ILE A 214 13.04 -2.60 -9.05
CA ILE A 214 13.77 -2.56 -10.32
C ILE A 214 13.64 -3.94 -10.97
N MET A 215 12.89 -4.03 -12.07
CA MET A 215 12.89 -5.21 -12.93
C MET A 215 14.06 -5.09 -13.92
N ILE A 216 14.95 -6.09 -13.91
CA ILE A 216 16.14 -6.18 -14.79
C ILE A 216 15.84 -7.14 -15.94
#